data_AF-A0A936F3C5-F1
#
_entry.id   AF-A0A936F3C5-F1
#
_cell.length_a   1.000
_cell.length_b   1.000
_cell.length_c   1.000
_cell.angle_alpha   90.00
_cell.angle_beta   90.00
_cell.angle_gamma   90.00
#
_symmetry.space_group_name_H-M   'P 1'
#
loop_
_entity.id
_entity.type
_entity.pdbx_description
1 polymer ?
#
loop_
_entity_poly.entity_id
_entity_poly.type
_entity_poly.pdbx_seq_one_letter_code
_entity_poly.pdbx_strand_id
1 'polypeptide(L)'
;MTRFGFFLACAMATSLGAQSLTDRFKEVRGPWEVQLERGEAAAVRKGVEALLGREGLTVNPSDYNDMHALVALRGLAARACLSEGSWEDAVTHFQKAQSAAEENLATAEPFLAKTRMEHELKLTECRNAMAKQAPRLKELEEAPGLSQEQMKLRQQLKIFMDEQQAALSHSERALKDIEGIVARLRQAKETTTRTAADWQAFLAAEKAEMAEAGGVAPFVAGKLEQVKSDDARPRQERLTYARRLQKLDPANKDVARLVNGLLGKEEEPAPVKPKKKKPAAKKG
;
A
#
# COMPACT_ATOMS: atom_id res chain seq x y z
N MET A 1 40.90 -16.36 12.34
CA MET A 1 39.92 -16.75 13.37
C MET A 1 38.84 -15.67 13.43
N THR A 2 37.62 -16.12 13.28
CA THR A 2 36.37 -15.42 13.01
C THR A 2 35.85 -14.61 14.20
N ARG A 3 35.36 -13.40 13.95
CA ARG A 3 34.29 -12.75 14.72
C ARG A 3 33.33 -12.05 13.77
N PHE A 4 32.50 -12.85 13.11
CA PHE A 4 31.21 -12.44 12.58
C PHE A 4 30.19 -12.60 13.71
N GLY A 5 29.51 -11.54 14.11
CA GLY A 5 28.44 -11.62 15.09
C GLY A 5 27.82 -10.25 15.34
N PHE A 6 26.50 -10.18 15.17
CA PHE A 6 25.61 -9.04 15.38
C PHE A 6 25.51 -8.02 14.23
N PHE A 7 24.57 -8.27 13.31
CA PHE A 7 23.41 -7.39 13.03
C PHE A 7 22.58 -7.94 11.85
N LEU A 8 21.93 -9.09 12.05
CA LEU A 8 20.89 -9.57 11.13
C LEU A 8 19.74 -10.19 11.92
N ALA A 9 18.97 -9.35 12.62
CA ALA A 9 17.80 -9.75 13.39
C ALA A 9 16.60 -8.81 13.17
N CYS A 10 16.32 -8.45 11.91
CA CYS A 10 15.08 -7.74 11.53
C CYS A 10 14.29 -8.41 10.40
N ALA A 11 14.62 -9.63 9.97
CA ALA A 11 13.95 -10.25 8.82
C ALA A 11 12.85 -11.27 9.16
N MET A 12 12.58 -11.52 10.45
CA MET A 12 11.53 -12.46 10.88
C MET A 12 10.85 -11.88 12.12
N ALA A 13 10.14 -10.76 11.97
CA ALA A 13 9.13 -10.40 12.95
C ALA A 13 8.00 -11.43 12.83
N THR A 14 8.15 -12.57 13.51
CA THR A 14 7.00 -13.38 13.91
C THR A 14 6.29 -12.56 14.98
N SER A 15 5.41 -11.67 14.54
CA SER A 15 4.55 -10.89 15.40
C SER A 15 3.65 -11.87 16.16
N LEU A 16 3.90 -12.03 17.44
CA LEU A 16 3.16 -12.94 18.32
C LEU A 16 1.80 -12.35 18.77
N GLY A 17 1.43 -11.15 18.31
CA GLY A 17 0.21 -10.42 18.75
C GLY A 17 -0.85 -10.09 17.69
N ALA A 18 -0.48 -9.86 16.41
CA ALA A 18 -1.47 -9.49 15.39
C ALA A 18 -2.35 -10.68 14.95
N GLN A 19 -3.68 -10.48 14.95
CA GLN A 19 -4.70 -11.52 14.67
C GLN A 19 -5.23 -11.48 13.23
N SER A 20 -5.06 -10.35 12.53
CA SER A 20 -5.54 -10.11 11.17
C SER A 20 -4.41 -9.67 10.24
N LEU A 21 -4.62 -9.79 8.92
CA LEU A 21 -3.65 -9.29 7.93
C LEU A 21 -3.50 -7.76 8.03
N THR A 22 -4.59 -7.07 8.36
CA THR A 22 -4.61 -5.62 8.61
C THR A 22 -3.65 -5.21 9.71
N ASP A 23 -3.65 -5.92 10.84
CA ASP A 23 -2.78 -5.58 11.97
C ASP A 23 -1.32 -5.85 11.63
N ARG A 24 -1.03 -7.00 11.00
CA ARG A 24 0.30 -7.31 10.47
C ARG A 24 0.79 -6.21 9.54
N PHE A 25 -0.05 -5.79 8.60
CA PHE A 25 0.29 -4.75 7.63
C PHE A 25 0.65 -3.43 8.32
N LYS A 26 -0.13 -3.01 9.32
CA LYS A 26 0.16 -1.79 10.10
C LYS A 26 1.52 -1.87 10.80
N GLU A 27 1.90 -3.02 11.35
CA GLU A 27 3.18 -3.23 12.02
C GLU A 27 4.37 -3.15 11.05
N VAL A 28 4.25 -3.76 9.87
CA VAL A 28 5.38 -3.93 8.94
C VAL A 28 5.53 -2.81 7.90
N ARG A 29 4.45 -2.07 7.59
CA ARG A 29 4.44 -1.08 6.52
C ARG A 29 5.52 0.00 6.72
N GLY A 30 5.52 0.66 7.87
CA GLY A 30 6.45 1.77 8.16
C GLY A 30 7.92 1.34 8.04
N PRO A 31 8.35 0.27 8.75
CA PRO A 31 9.70 -0.27 8.61
C PRO A 31 10.10 -0.61 7.17
N TRP A 32 9.21 -1.22 6.39
CA TRP A 32 9.48 -1.58 5.01
C TRP A 32 9.54 -0.37 4.06
N GLU A 33 8.73 0.67 4.27
CA GLU A 33 8.83 1.92 3.50
C GLU A 33 10.21 2.57 3.71
N VAL A 34 10.69 2.64 4.94
CA VAL A 34 12.04 3.17 5.25
C VAL A 34 13.15 2.31 4.62
N GLN A 35 13.00 0.98 4.62
CA GLN A 35 13.96 0.08 3.97
C GLN A 35 14.00 0.27 2.45
N LEU A 36 12.84 0.50 1.81
CA LEU A 36 12.79 0.82 0.37
C LEU A 36 13.53 2.12 0.06
N GLU A 37 13.35 3.16 0.87
CA GLU A 37 14.05 4.44 0.72
C GLU A 37 15.57 4.31 0.88
N ARG A 38 16.03 3.36 1.69
CA ARG A 38 17.46 3.02 1.85
C ARG A 38 18.00 2.15 0.72
N GLY A 39 17.15 1.72 -0.22
CA GLY A 39 17.52 0.86 -1.33
C GLY A 39 17.60 -0.63 -0.96
N GLU A 40 17.07 -1.05 0.19
CA GLU A 40 17.06 -2.44 0.69
C GLU A 40 15.89 -3.27 0.11
N ALA A 41 15.54 -3.01 -1.15
CA ALA A 41 14.35 -3.58 -1.80
C ALA A 41 14.27 -5.10 -1.77
N ALA A 42 15.41 -5.81 -1.92
CA ALA A 42 15.47 -7.27 -1.85
C ALA A 42 15.00 -7.86 -0.51
N ALA A 43 15.34 -7.19 0.60
CA ALA A 43 14.89 -7.62 1.92
C ALA A 43 13.38 -7.39 2.08
N VAL A 44 12.90 -6.24 1.61
CA VAL A 44 11.47 -5.89 1.64
C VAL A 44 10.66 -6.84 0.78
N ARG A 45 11.06 -7.07 -0.48
CA ARG A 45 10.40 -8.01 -1.39
C ARG A 45 10.25 -9.38 -0.77
N LYS A 46 11.35 -9.94 -0.24
CA LYS A 46 11.34 -11.24 0.43
C LYS A 46 10.37 -11.27 1.62
N GLY A 47 10.38 -10.23 2.45
CA GLY A 47 9.49 -10.11 3.60
C GLY A 47 8.01 -10.04 3.19
N VAL A 48 7.69 -9.19 2.21
CA VAL A 48 6.32 -9.02 1.71
C VAL A 48 5.82 -10.29 1.02
N GLU A 49 6.62 -10.93 0.17
CA GLU A 49 6.25 -12.18 -0.50
C GLU A 49 6.06 -13.32 0.50
N ALA A 50 6.88 -13.40 1.54
CA ALA A 50 6.69 -14.39 2.61
C ALA A 50 5.38 -14.17 3.37
N LEU A 51 5.04 -12.91 3.69
CA LEU A 51 3.77 -12.58 4.34
C LEU A 51 2.57 -12.89 3.43
N LEU A 52 2.65 -12.50 2.15
CA LEU A 52 1.63 -12.81 1.15
C LEU A 52 1.46 -14.32 0.93
N GLY A 53 2.54 -15.10 0.97
CA GLY A 53 2.49 -16.56 0.86
C GLY A 53 1.87 -17.22 2.08
N ARG A 54 2.11 -16.69 3.29
CA ARG A 54 1.57 -17.22 4.54
C ARG A 54 0.10 -16.86 4.76
N GLU A 55 -0.27 -15.60 4.52
CA GLU A 55 -1.56 -15.05 4.97
C GLU A 55 -2.41 -14.52 3.81
N GLY A 56 -1.80 -14.17 2.68
CA GLY A 56 -2.52 -13.57 1.56
C GLY A 56 -3.50 -14.52 0.84
N LEU A 57 -3.37 -15.84 1.04
CA LEU A 57 -4.29 -16.84 0.51
C LEU A 57 -5.44 -17.17 1.47
N THR A 58 -5.34 -16.76 2.73
CA THR A 58 -6.31 -17.06 3.79
C THR A 58 -7.17 -15.86 4.17
N VAL A 59 -7.00 -14.73 3.47
CA VAL A 59 -7.83 -13.54 3.67
C VAL A 59 -9.28 -13.88 3.37
N ASN A 60 -10.17 -13.54 4.29
CA ASN A 60 -11.61 -13.64 4.07
C ASN A 60 -12.06 -12.50 3.13
N PRO A 61 -12.59 -12.79 1.92
CA PRO A 61 -13.06 -11.75 1.01
C PRO A 61 -14.20 -10.87 1.57
N SER A 62 -14.89 -11.34 2.61
CA SER A 62 -15.94 -10.58 3.30
C SER A 62 -15.39 -9.54 4.26
N ASP A 63 -14.13 -9.66 4.69
CA ASP A 63 -13.46 -8.65 5.50
C ASP A 63 -12.77 -7.63 4.58
N TYR A 64 -13.46 -6.51 4.36
CA TYR A 64 -12.96 -5.47 3.47
C TYR A 64 -11.68 -4.80 3.98
N ASN A 65 -11.39 -4.85 5.29
CA ASN A 65 -10.15 -4.29 5.84
C ASN A 65 -8.96 -5.19 5.51
N ASP A 66 -9.09 -6.51 5.73
CA ASP A 66 -8.03 -7.46 5.37
C ASP A 66 -7.81 -7.52 3.86
N MET A 67 -8.88 -7.44 3.06
CA MET A 67 -8.75 -7.28 1.62
C MET A 67 -8.05 -5.96 1.24
N HIS A 68 -8.31 -4.86 1.94
CA HIS A 68 -7.59 -3.60 1.71
C HIS A 68 -6.11 -3.71 2.07
N ALA A 69 -5.77 -4.40 3.17
CA ALA A 69 -4.40 -4.69 3.55
C ALA A 69 -3.69 -5.58 2.51
N LEU A 70 -4.39 -6.57 1.95
CA LEU A 70 -3.89 -7.41 0.86
C LEU A 70 -3.53 -6.59 -0.39
N VAL A 71 -4.42 -5.68 -0.81
CA VAL A 71 -4.16 -4.75 -1.92
C VAL A 71 -2.90 -3.92 -1.65
N ALA A 72 -2.78 -3.36 -0.45
CA ALA A 72 -1.65 -2.53 -0.06
C ALA A 72 -0.32 -3.30 -0.01
N LEU A 73 -0.33 -4.54 0.52
CA LEU A 73 0.84 -5.43 0.51
C LEU A 73 1.28 -5.79 -0.90
N ARG A 74 0.34 -6.06 -1.81
CA ARG A 74 0.66 -6.29 -3.24
C ARG A 74 1.27 -5.04 -3.87
N GLY A 75 0.78 -3.86 -3.55
CA GLY A 75 1.38 -2.58 -3.98
C GLY A 75 2.81 -2.40 -3.44
N LEU A 76 3.06 -2.79 -2.19
CA LEU A 76 4.40 -2.71 -1.60
C LEU A 76 5.38 -3.71 -2.25
N ALA A 77 4.93 -4.93 -2.53
CA ALA A 77 5.70 -5.91 -3.30
C ALA A 77 6.06 -5.37 -4.69
N ALA A 78 5.10 -4.76 -5.38
CA ALA A 78 5.34 -4.15 -6.69
C ALA A 78 6.41 -3.05 -6.60
N ARG A 79 6.33 -2.15 -5.61
CA ARG A 79 7.36 -1.11 -5.38
C ARG A 79 8.74 -1.68 -5.09
N ALA A 80 8.81 -2.79 -4.34
CA ALA A 80 10.07 -3.49 -4.09
C ALA A 80 10.65 -4.08 -5.39
N CYS A 81 9.82 -4.76 -6.20
CA CYS A 81 10.20 -5.26 -7.51
C CYS A 81 10.70 -4.15 -8.46
N LEU A 82 10.00 -3.00 -8.49
CA LEU A 82 10.46 -1.82 -9.26
C LEU A 82 11.83 -1.37 -8.79
N SER A 83 12.01 -1.22 -7.48
CA SER A 83 13.27 -0.79 -6.88
C SER A 83 14.42 -1.78 -7.10
N GLU A 84 14.15 -3.03 -7.48
CA GLU A 84 15.13 -4.04 -7.87
C GLU A 84 15.40 -4.12 -9.39
N GLY A 85 14.64 -3.36 -10.20
CA GLY A 85 14.67 -3.47 -11.66
C GLY A 85 13.89 -4.65 -12.23
N SER A 86 13.16 -5.40 -11.39
CA SER A 86 12.28 -6.51 -11.78
C SER A 86 10.89 -6.00 -12.17
N TRP A 87 10.81 -5.27 -13.27
CA TRP A 87 9.58 -4.56 -13.67
C TRP A 87 8.46 -5.51 -14.12
N GLU A 88 8.78 -6.65 -14.72
CA GLU A 88 7.81 -7.70 -15.05
C GLU A 88 7.11 -8.24 -13.79
N ASP A 89 7.88 -8.50 -12.73
CA ASP A 89 7.34 -8.96 -11.45
C ASP A 89 6.48 -7.86 -10.80
N ALA A 90 6.89 -6.59 -10.92
CA ALA A 90 6.12 -5.45 -10.42
C ALA A 90 4.74 -5.37 -11.09
N VAL A 91 4.67 -5.48 -12.42
CA VAL A 91 3.40 -5.50 -13.17
C VAL A 91 2.51 -6.64 -12.70
N THR A 92 3.08 -7.83 -12.48
CA THR A 92 2.33 -8.98 -11.94
C THR A 92 1.72 -8.67 -10.57
N HIS A 93 2.47 -7.99 -9.69
CA HIS A 93 1.95 -7.57 -8.38
C HIS A 93 0.90 -6.46 -8.48
N PHE A 94 1.04 -5.50 -9.39
CA PHE A 94 0.01 -4.49 -9.65
C PHE A 94 -1.28 -5.10 -10.16
N GLN A 95 -1.22 -6.05 -11.08
CA GLN A 95 -2.40 -6.78 -11.57
C GLN A 95 -3.07 -7.57 -10.43
N LYS A 96 -2.30 -8.25 -9.57
CA LYS A 96 -2.86 -8.91 -8.38
C LYS A 96 -3.48 -7.92 -7.39
N ALA A 97 -2.91 -6.73 -7.22
CA ALA A 97 -3.49 -5.67 -6.39
C ALA A 97 -4.79 -5.13 -7.00
N GLN A 98 -4.85 -4.99 -8.32
CA GLN A 98 -6.07 -4.61 -9.04
C GLN A 98 -7.17 -5.66 -8.83
N SER A 99 -6.90 -6.94 -9.08
CA SER A 99 -7.90 -8.00 -8.91
C SER A 99 -8.42 -8.07 -7.46
N ALA A 100 -7.54 -7.95 -6.46
CA ALA A 100 -7.96 -7.92 -5.06
C ALA A 100 -8.82 -6.68 -4.72
N ALA A 101 -8.54 -5.51 -5.32
CA ALA A 101 -9.35 -4.31 -5.12
C ALA A 101 -10.74 -4.43 -5.78
N GLU A 102 -10.79 -5.05 -6.96
CA GLU A 102 -12.04 -5.36 -7.67
C GLU A 102 -12.90 -6.33 -6.86
N GLU A 103 -12.32 -7.41 -6.35
CA GLU A 103 -13.00 -8.39 -5.49
C GLU A 103 -13.49 -7.76 -4.19
N ASN A 104 -12.67 -6.93 -3.53
CA ASN A 104 -13.03 -6.25 -2.30
C ASN A 104 -14.27 -5.37 -2.50
N LEU A 105 -14.29 -4.54 -3.55
CA LEU A 105 -15.45 -3.71 -3.86
C LEU A 105 -16.68 -4.57 -4.19
N ALA A 106 -16.51 -5.60 -5.03
CA ALA A 106 -17.61 -6.46 -5.45
C ALA A 106 -18.29 -7.20 -4.29
N THR A 107 -17.52 -7.62 -3.28
CA THR A 107 -18.04 -8.29 -2.09
C THR A 107 -18.61 -7.31 -1.07
N ALA A 108 -17.92 -6.19 -0.80
CA ALA A 108 -18.32 -5.27 0.25
C ALA A 108 -19.51 -4.37 -0.13
N GLU A 109 -19.58 -3.93 -1.39
CA GLU A 109 -20.58 -2.95 -1.82
C GLU A 109 -22.03 -3.43 -1.65
N PRO A 110 -22.42 -4.66 -2.03
CA PRO A 110 -23.79 -5.15 -1.80
C PRO A 110 -24.15 -5.26 -0.32
N PHE A 111 -23.21 -5.70 0.52
CA PHE A 111 -23.41 -5.81 1.96
C PHE A 111 -23.63 -4.43 2.59
N LEU A 112 -22.75 -3.48 2.26
CA LEU A 112 -22.84 -2.09 2.72
C LEU A 112 -24.12 -1.40 2.22
N ALA A 113 -24.56 -1.69 0.98
CA ALA A 113 -25.81 -1.17 0.45
C ALA A 113 -27.03 -1.68 1.24
N LYS A 114 -27.04 -2.95 1.63
CA LYS A 114 -28.10 -3.51 2.48
C LYS A 114 -28.13 -2.83 3.85
N THR A 115 -26.98 -2.73 4.53
CA THR A 115 -26.89 -2.07 5.84
C THR A 115 -27.27 -0.59 5.76
N ARG A 116 -26.94 0.09 4.65
CA ARG A 116 -27.38 1.46 4.37
C ARG A 116 -28.92 1.56 4.36
N MET A 117 -29.60 0.67 3.63
CA MET A 117 -31.07 0.65 3.58
C MET A 117 -31.69 0.41 4.96
N GLU A 118 -31.11 -0.48 5.78
CA GLU A 118 -31.56 -0.74 7.15
C GLU A 118 -31.48 0.53 8.02
N HIS A 119 -30.40 1.30 7.93
CA HIS A 119 -30.27 2.57 8.63
C HIS A 119 -31.21 3.66 8.10
N GLU A 120 -31.43 3.75 6.79
CA GLU A 120 -32.38 4.70 6.20
C GLU A 120 -33.83 4.42 6.66
N LEU A 121 -34.21 3.14 6.71
CA LEU A 121 -35.50 2.73 7.28
C LEU A 121 -35.57 3.13 8.76
N LYS A 122 -34.51 2.87 9.53
CA LYS A 122 -34.47 3.21 10.96
C LYS A 122 -34.61 4.71 11.21
N LEU A 123 -33.99 5.55 10.39
CA LEU A 123 -34.17 7.01 10.47
C LEU A 123 -35.63 7.41 10.27
N THR A 124 -36.29 6.80 9.28
CA THR A 124 -37.70 7.07 8.98
C THR A 124 -38.60 6.62 10.12
N GLU A 125 -38.37 5.42 10.66
CA GLU A 125 -39.11 4.89 11.82
C GLU A 125 -38.97 5.77 13.06
N CYS A 126 -37.74 6.13 13.43
CA CYS A 126 -37.48 6.97 14.61
C CYS A 126 -38.09 8.37 14.45
N ARG A 127 -37.95 9.01 13.29
CA ARG A 127 -38.56 10.32 13.01
C ARG A 127 -40.09 10.25 13.12
N ASN A 128 -40.71 9.22 12.55
CA ASN A 128 -42.15 9.02 12.64
C ASN A 128 -42.60 8.77 14.08
N ALA A 129 -41.84 8.00 14.86
CA ALA A 129 -42.17 7.70 16.25
C ALA A 129 -42.06 8.94 17.15
N MET A 130 -41.02 9.75 16.96
CA MET A 130 -40.86 11.04 17.64
C MET A 130 -41.99 12.01 17.27
N ALA A 131 -42.31 12.13 15.97
CA ALA A 131 -43.39 13.01 15.51
C ALA A 131 -44.76 12.65 16.10
N LYS A 132 -45.03 11.35 16.34
CA LYS A 132 -46.26 10.89 17.00
C LYS A 132 -46.35 11.28 18.48
N GLN A 133 -45.23 11.27 19.20
CA GLN A 133 -45.21 11.53 20.65
C GLN A 133 -44.94 13.00 21.02
N ALA A 134 -44.32 13.77 20.12
CA ALA A 134 -43.95 15.16 20.37
C ALA A 134 -45.12 16.07 20.78
N PRO A 135 -46.33 16.00 20.16
CA PRO A 135 -47.47 16.81 20.61
C PRO A 135 -47.87 16.50 22.05
N ARG A 136 -47.95 15.21 22.39
CA ARG A 136 -48.33 14.76 23.74
C ARG A 136 -47.32 15.15 24.80
N LEU A 137 -46.02 15.08 24.48
CA LEU A 137 -44.98 15.56 25.39
C LEU A 137 -45.10 17.07 25.61
N LYS A 138 -45.31 17.85 24.54
CA LYS A 138 -45.47 19.30 24.60
C LYS A 138 -46.67 19.70 25.47
N GLU A 139 -47.81 19.05 25.29
CA GLU A 139 -49.01 19.26 26.12
C GLU A 139 -48.71 19.03 27.61
N LEU A 140 -47.98 17.97 27.95
CA LEU A 140 -47.58 17.67 29.33
C LEU A 140 -46.51 18.63 29.89
N GLU A 141 -45.73 19.28 29.03
CA GLU A 141 -44.74 20.29 29.45
C GLU A 141 -45.39 21.65 29.73
N GLU A 142 -46.44 22.00 28.98
CA GLU A 142 -47.14 23.28 29.07
C GLU A 142 -48.28 23.27 30.11
N ALA A 143 -48.78 22.09 30.51
CA ALA A 143 -49.91 21.98 31.43
C ALA A 143 -49.54 22.35 32.89
N PRO A 144 -50.29 23.29 33.53
CA PRO A 144 -50.13 23.57 34.95
C PRO A 144 -50.78 22.47 35.81
N GLY A 145 -50.18 22.15 36.96
CA GLY A 145 -50.80 21.27 37.97
C GLY A 145 -50.92 19.80 37.57
N LEU A 146 -49.87 19.21 36.99
CA LEU A 146 -49.83 17.79 36.59
C LEU A 146 -50.11 16.84 37.76
N SER A 147 -50.92 15.81 37.53
CA SER A 147 -51.05 14.68 38.44
C SER A 147 -49.76 13.85 38.51
N GLN A 148 -49.61 13.00 39.53
CA GLN A 148 -48.45 12.09 39.63
C GLN A 148 -48.31 11.17 38.40
N GLU A 149 -49.42 10.69 37.85
CA GLU A 149 -49.42 9.84 36.65
C GLU A 149 -48.97 10.62 35.42
N GLN A 150 -49.44 11.86 35.26
CA GLN A 150 -49.02 12.72 34.16
C GLN A 150 -47.54 13.09 34.25
N MET A 151 -47.00 13.30 35.46
CA MET A 151 -45.56 13.50 35.67
C MET A 151 -44.74 12.27 35.28
N LYS A 152 -45.20 11.06 35.65
CA LYS A 152 -44.55 9.80 35.24
C LYS A 152 -44.56 9.62 33.73
N LEU A 153 -45.71 9.84 33.10
CA LEU A 153 -45.85 9.76 31.64
C LEU A 153 -44.95 10.78 30.93
N ARG A 154 -44.89 12.02 31.41
CA ARG A 154 -43.99 13.05 30.88
C ARG A 154 -42.53 12.58 30.92
N GLN A 155 -42.10 12.00 32.04
CA GLN A 155 -40.75 11.46 32.18
C GLN A 155 -40.49 10.31 31.21
N GLN A 156 -41.45 9.39 31.05
CA GLN A 156 -41.34 8.28 30.09
C GLN A 156 -41.23 8.80 28.64
N LEU A 157 -42.02 9.80 28.27
CA LEU A 157 -41.95 10.40 26.94
C LEU A 157 -40.62 11.11 26.70
N LYS A 158 -40.04 11.78 27.71
CA LYS A 158 -38.68 12.36 27.60
C LYS A 158 -37.63 11.30 27.33
N ILE A 159 -37.62 10.24 28.15
CA ILE A 159 -36.69 9.11 27.97
C ILE A 159 -36.84 8.51 26.56
N PHE A 160 -38.07 8.28 26.13
CA PHE A 160 -38.35 7.81 24.78
C PHE A 160 -37.79 8.74 23.69
N MET A 161 -38.00 10.06 23.81
CA MET A 161 -37.50 11.04 22.84
C MET A 161 -35.97 11.05 22.80
N ASP A 162 -35.31 10.98 23.96
CA ASP A 162 -33.85 10.92 24.06
C ASP A 162 -33.29 9.64 23.42
N GLU A 163 -33.93 8.49 23.67
CA GLU A 163 -33.56 7.21 23.04
C GLU A 163 -33.73 7.26 21.51
N GLN A 164 -34.83 7.83 21.01
CA GLN A 164 -35.02 7.99 19.57
C GLN A 164 -33.98 8.94 18.97
N GLN A 165 -33.66 10.05 19.65
CA GLN A 165 -32.64 10.99 19.20
C GLN A 165 -31.25 10.36 19.14
N ALA A 166 -30.89 9.55 20.14
CA ALA A 166 -29.64 8.79 20.14
C ALA A 166 -29.59 7.78 18.97
N ALA A 167 -30.70 7.08 18.69
CA ALA A 167 -30.80 6.16 17.56
C ALA A 167 -30.68 6.87 16.20
N LEU A 168 -31.25 8.08 16.05
CA LEU A 168 -31.06 8.91 14.85
C LEU A 168 -29.58 9.27 14.66
N SER A 169 -28.94 9.81 15.68
CA SER A 169 -27.52 10.21 15.60
C SER A 169 -26.59 9.03 15.32
N HIS A 170 -26.90 7.85 15.86
CA HIS A 170 -26.16 6.62 15.54
C HIS A 170 -26.31 6.23 14.07
N SER A 171 -27.54 6.17 13.56
CA SER A 171 -27.78 5.79 12.16
C SER A 171 -27.22 6.81 11.16
N GLU A 172 -27.29 8.11 11.46
CA GLU A 172 -26.69 9.16 10.62
C GLU A 172 -25.16 9.02 10.54
N ARG A 173 -24.50 8.70 11.67
CA ARG A 173 -23.06 8.41 11.68
C ARG A 173 -22.74 7.15 10.87
N ALA A 174 -23.51 6.07 11.06
CA ALA A 174 -23.30 4.82 10.35
C ALA A 174 -23.42 4.99 8.83
N LEU A 175 -24.40 5.78 8.36
CA LEU A 175 -24.54 6.11 6.93
C LEU A 175 -23.31 6.83 6.38
N LYS A 176 -22.80 7.83 7.12
CA LYS A 176 -21.57 8.54 6.74
C LYS A 176 -20.36 7.62 6.68
N ASP A 177 -20.24 6.69 7.63
CA ASP A 177 -19.14 5.73 7.67
C ASP A 177 -19.23 4.74 6.49
N ILE A 178 -20.43 4.25 6.16
CA ILE A 178 -20.68 3.41 4.99
C ILE A 178 -20.27 4.12 3.70
N GLU A 179 -20.70 5.37 3.50
CA GLU A 179 -20.33 6.18 2.33
C GLU A 179 -18.82 6.36 2.24
N GLY A 180 -18.16 6.65 3.37
CA GLY A 180 -16.71 6.76 3.44
C GLY A 180 -15.98 5.46 3.08
N ILE A 181 -16.48 4.30 3.53
CA ILE A 181 -15.91 2.99 3.17
C ILE A 181 -16.06 2.75 1.67
N VAL A 182 -17.27 2.89 1.11
CA VAL A 182 -17.52 2.66 -0.33
C VAL A 182 -16.66 3.59 -1.18
N ALA A 183 -16.53 4.87 -0.82
CA ALA A 183 -15.68 5.82 -1.53
C ALA A 183 -14.21 5.38 -1.54
N ARG A 184 -13.67 4.94 -0.39
CA ARG A 184 -12.30 4.41 -0.30
C ARG A 184 -12.09 3.16 -1.15
N LEU A 185 -13.05 2.23 -1.16
CA LEU A 185 -12.95 1.01 -1.96
C LEU A 185 -12.97 1.31 -3.46
N ARG A 186 -13.85 2.22 -3.91
CA ARG A 186 -13.88 2.68 -5.31
C ARG A 186 -12.59 3.39 -5.71
N GLN A 187 -12.07 4.27 -4.87
CA GLN A 187 -10.79 4.95 -5.11
C GLN A 187 -9.62 3.95 -5.17
N ALA A 188 -9.61 2.95 -4.29
CA ALA A 188 -8.58 1.90 -4.31
C ALA A 188 -8.61 1.13 -5.63
N LYS A 189 -9.81 0.69 -6.08
CA LYS A 189 -10.00 0.04 -7.39
C LYS A 189 -9.50 0.93 -8.54
N GLU A 190 -9.95 2.18 -8.61
CA GLU A 190 -9.55 3.10 -9.68
C GLU A 190 -8.02 3.29 -9.71
N THR A 191 -7.42 3.52 -8.54
CA THR A 191 -5.98 3.77 -8.42
C THR A 191 -5.16 2.54 -8.82
N THR A 192 -5.56 1.34 -8.40
CA THR A 192 -4.84 0.11 -8.74
C THR A 192 -5.03 -0.26 -10.21
N THR A 193 -6.24 -0.12 -10.77
CA THR A 193 -6.50 -0.30 -12.20
C THR A 193 -5.63 0.62 -13.06
N ARG A 194 -5.60 1.92 -12.74
CA ARG A 194 -4.77 2.89 -13.47
C ARG A 194 -3.29 2.53 -13.35
N THR A 195 -2.80 2.27 -12.14
CA THR A 195 -1.39 1.94 -11.90
C THR A 195 -0.97 0.68 -12.66
N ALA A 196 -1.80 -0.36 -12.67
CA ALA A 196 -1.51 -1.59 -13.41
C ALA A 196 -1.45 -1.34 -14.92
N ALA A 197 -2.42 -0.59 -15.47
CA ALA A 197 -2.45 -0.23 -16.89
C ALA A 197 -1.24 0.62 -17.31
N ASP A 198 -0.91 1.65 -16.53
CA ASP A 198 0.20 2.56 -16.81
C ASP A 198 1.55 1.80 -16.83
N TRP A 199 1.79 0.95 -15.82
CA TRP A 199 3.03 0.15 -15.75
C TRP A 199 3.10 -0.91 -16.84
N GLN A 200 1.97 -1.52 -17.21
CA GLN A 200 1.91 -2.47 -18.32
C GLN A 200 2.23 -1.77 -19.65
N ALA A 201 1.65 -0.59 -19.90
CA ALA A 201 1.91 0.21 -21.09
C ALA A 201 3.37 0.68 -21.13
N PHE A 202 3.90 1.15 -20.00
CA PHE A 202 5.30 1.57 -19.88
C PHE A 202 6.28 0.43 -20.19
N LEU A 203 6.02 -0.77 -19.65
CA LEU A 203 6.85 -1.94 -19.93
C LEU A 203 6.76 -2.39 -21.39
N ALA A 204 5.58 -2.27 -22.02
CA ALA A 204 5.43 -2.55 -23.44
C ALA A 204 6.20 -1.54 -24.31
N ALA A 205 6.16 -0.26 -23.96
CA ALA A 205 6.92 0.79 -24.64
C ALA A 205 8.44 0.57 -24.50
N GLU A 206 8.94 0.20 -23.31
CA GLU A 206 10.36 -0.14 -23.11
C GLU A 206 10.80 -1.28 -24.04
N LYS A 207 9.96 -2.30 -24.21
CA LYS A 207 10.24 -3.43 -25.12
C LYS A 207 10.26 -3.01 -26.58
N ALA A 208 9.38 -2.09 -26.98
CA ALA A 208 9.39 -1.53 -28.33
C ALA A 208 10.65 -0.69 -28.57
N GLU A 209 11.02 0.20 -27.63
CA GLU A 209 12.25 0.99 -27.70
C GLU A 209 13.51 0.11 -27.77
N MET A 210 13.54 -1.00 -27.01
CA MET A 210 14.63 -1.99 -27.08
C MET A 210 14.75 -2.62 -28.48
N ALA A 211 13.62 -2.91 -29.12
CA ALA A 211 13.61 -3.45 -30.48
C ALA A 211 14.09 -2.41 -31.51
N GLU A 212 13.63 -1.16 -31.40
CA GLU A 212 14.04 -0.04 -32.26
C GLU A 212 15.54 0.29 -32.13
N ALA A 213 16.10 0.18 -30.92
CA ALA A 213 17.52 0.36 -30.68
C ALA A 213 18.41 -0.76 -31.27
N GLY A 214 17.81 -1.83 -31.82
CA GLY A 214 18.54 -2.98 -32.35
C GLY A 214 18.97 -3.99 -31.28
N GLY A 215 18.32 -3.99 -30.12
CA GLY A 215 18.51 -4.98 -29.05
C GLY A 215 18.87 -4.37 -27.70
N VAL A 216 19.06 -5.25 -26.71
CA VAL A 216 19.25 -4.88 -25.30
C VAL A 216 20.53 -4.06 -25.07
N ALA A 217 21.66 -4.46 -25.64
CA ALA A 217 22.94 -3.79 -25.36
C ALA A 217 22.98 -2.34 -25.90
N PRO A 218 22.58 -2.03 -27.16
CA PRO A 218 22.46 -0.65 -27.62
C PRO A 218 21.48 0.19 -26.82
N PHE A 219 20.31 -0.40 -26.46
CA PHE A 219 19.32 0.26 -25.62
C PHE A 219 19.91 0.64 -24.25
N VAL A 220 20.55 -0.32 -23.57
CA VAL A 220 21.15 -0.09 -22.25
C VAL A 220 22.23 0.96 -22.31
N ALA A 221 23.10 0.94 -23.33
CA ALA A 221 24.13 1.95 -23.50
C ALA A 221 23.53 3.36 -23.68
N GLY A 222 22.49 3.49 -24.51
CA GLY A 222 21.80 4.77 -24.71
C GLY A 222 21.10 5.30 -23.46
N LYS A 223 20.37 4.44 -22.74
CA LYS A 223 19.68 4.82 -21.50
C LYS A 223 20.64 5.11 -20.35
N LEU A 224 21.78 4.41 -20.28
CA LEU A 224 22.78 4.65 -19.25
C LEU A 224 23.27 6.09 -19.26
N GLU A 225 23.57 6.64 -20.44
CA GLU A 225 24.02 8.03 -20.57
C GLU A 225 22.91 9.03 -20.22
N GLN A 226 21.64 8.71 -20.52
CA GLN A 226 20.50 9.51 -20.06
C GLN A 226 20.41 9.53 -18.53
N VAL A 227 20.51 8.37 -17.85
CA VAL A 227 20.41 8.31 -16.37
C VAL A 227 21.60 9.00 -15.69
N LYS A 228 22.80 8.92 -16.28
CA LYS A 228 23.98 9.63 -15.77
C LYS A 228 23.83 11.15 -15.87
N SER A 229 23.30 11.66 -16.98
CA SER A 229 23.16 13.10 -17.24
C SER A 229 21.94 13.74 -16.56
N ASP A 230 20.95 12.93 -16.15
CA ASP A 230 19.74 13.42 -15.51
C ASP A 230 19.90 13.62 -13.99
N ASP A 231 20.68 14.64 -13.62
CA ASP A 231 20.90 15.01 -12.21
C ASP A 231 19.70 15.74 -11.57
N ALA A 232 18.73 16.15 -12.38
CA ALA A 232 17.48 16.75 -11.88
C ALA A 232 16.54 15.71 -11.27
N ARG A 233 16.62 14.45 -11.69
CA ARG A 233 15.78 13.38 -11.12
C ARG A 233 16.20 12.98 -9.70
N PRO A 234 15.23 12.64 -8.84
CA PRO A 234 15.52 12.07 -7.53
C PRO A 234 16.43 10.85 -7.61
N ARG A 235 17.40 10.79 -6.69
CA ARG A 235 18.38 9.69 -6.60
C ARG A 235 17.73 8.31 -6.64
N GLN A 236 16.59 8.13 -5.97
CA GLN A 236 15.90 6.85 -5.89
C GLN A 236 15.30 6.40 -7.23
N GLU A 237 14.78 7.34 -8.03
CA GLU A 237 14.27 7.04 -9.37
C GLU A 237 15.40 6.64 -10.29
N ARG A 238 16.52 7.38 -10.25
CA ARG A 238 17.73 7.05 -10.99
C ARG A 238 18.27 5.67 -10.60
N LEU A 239 18.30 5.36 -9.29
CA LEU A 239 18.72 4.06 -8.78
C LEU A 239 17.82 2.92 -9.27
N THR A 240 16.51 3.13 -9.24
CA THR A 240 15.51 2.17 -9.73
C THR A 240 15.73 1.86 -11.20
N TYR A 241 15.90 2.90 -12.02
CA TYR A 241 16.15 2.75 -13.45
C TYR A 241 17.53 2.12 -13.72
N ALA A 242 18.58 2.52 -13.00
CA ALA A 242 19.91 1.91 -13.14
C ALA A 242 19.90 0.41 -12.80
N ARG A 243 19.12 -0.01 -11.79
CA ARG A 243 18.91 -1.44 -11.47
C ARG A 243 18.13 -2.17 -12.56
N ARG A 244 17.15 -1.51 -13.21
CA ARG A 244 16.50 -2.06 -14.41
C ARG A 244 17.52 -2.32 -15.52
N LEU A 245 18.36 -1.35 -15.84
CA LEU A 245 19.42 -1.51 -16.83
C LEU A 245 20.37 -2.65 -16.46
N GLN A 246 20.69 -2.79 -15.17
CA GLN A 246 21.55 -3.88 -14.66
C GLN A 246 20.90 -5.25 -14.84
N LYS A 247 19.58 -5.34 -14.67
CA LYS A 247 18.82 -6.58 -14.92
C LYS A 247 18.76 -6.93 -16.40
N LEU A 248 18.64 -5.93 -17.27
CA LEU A 248 18.60 -6.11 -18.72
C LEU A 248 19.96 -6.52 -19.28
N ASP A 249 21.05 -5.89 -18.86
CA ASP A 249 22.42 -6.23 -19.26
C ASP A 249 23.35 -6.35 -18.03
N PRO A 250 23.36 -7.53 -17.38
CA PRO A 250 24.20 -7.77 -16.19
C PRO A 250 25.70 -7.73 -16.46
N ALA A 251 26.13 -7.87 -17.72
CA ALA A 251 27.54 -7.85 -18.11
C ALA A 251 28.10 -6.43 -18.24
N ASN A 252 27.23 -5.41 -18.29
CA ASN A 252 27.63 -4.03 -18.44
C ASN A 252 28.24 -3.45 -17.16
N LYS A 253 29.56 -3.31 -17.15
CA LYS A 253 30.32 -2.79 -16.00
C LYS A 253 29.99 -1.33 -15.67
N ASP A 254 29.64 -0.52 -16.67
CA ASP A 254 29.35 0.90 -16.45
C ASP A 254 28.02 1.09 -15.72
N VAL A 255 27.03 0.24 -16.02
CA VAL A 255 25.77 0.17 -15.26
C VAL A 255 26.03 -0.25 -13.82
N ALA A 256 26.87 -1.27 -13.60
CA ALA A 256 27.23 -1.72 -12.25
C ALA A 256 27.91 -0.61 -11.42
N ARG A 257 28.82 0.17 -12.05
CA ARG A 257 29.44 1.34 -11.41
C ARG A 257 28.41 2.41 -11.06
N LEU A 258 27.48 2.72 -11.96
CA LEU A 258 26.41 3.68 -11.70
C LEU A 258 25.56 3.24 -10.50
N VAL A 259 25.14 1.98 -10.44
CA VAL A 259 24.35 1.45 -9.32
C VAL A 259 25.13 1.56 -8.00
N ASN A 260 26.42 1.20 -7.99
CA ASN A 260 27.26 1.31 -6.79
C ASN A 260 27.43 2.77 -6.34
N GLY A 261 27.69 3.68 -7.28
CA GLY A 261 27.78 5.12 -7.01
C GLY A 261 26.47 5.69 -6.44
N LEU A 262 25.33 5.32 -7.03
CA LEU A 262 24.01 5.71 -6.53
C LEU A 262 23.65 5.06 -5.19
N LEU A 263 24.34 4.01 -4.76
CA LEU A 263 24.22 3.43 -3.42
C LEU A 263 25.23 4.01 -2.42
N GLY A 264 26.17 4.85 -2.88
CA GLY A 264 27.26 5.37 -2.03
C GLY A 264 28.27 4.29 -1.64
N LYS A 265 28.38 3.20 -2.41
CA LYS A 265 29.42 2.18 -2.22
C LYS A 265 30.67 2.64 -2.97
N GLU A 266 31.70 3.07 -2.25
CA GLU A 266 32.98 3.48 -2.84
C GLU A 266 33.61 2.30 -3.62
N GLU A 267 34.12 2.57 -4.82
CA GLU A 267 34.95 1.62 -5.56
C GLU A 267 36.30 1.45 -4.84
N GLU A 268 36.68 0.21 -4.50
CA GLU A 268 38.08 -0.07 -4.20
C GLU A 268 38.93 0.33 -5.43
N PRO A 269 39.96 1.18 -5.27
CA PRO A 269 40.77 1.61 -6.39
C PRO A 269 41.40 0.37 -7.03
N ALA A 270 41.32 0.30 -8.37
CA ALA A 270 41.88 -0.80 -9.14
C ALA A 270 43.34 -1.08 -8.69
N PRO A 271 43.73 -2.35 -8.50
CA PRO A 271 45.07 -2.68 -8.04
C PRO A 271 46.07 -2.10 -9.04
N VAL A 272 46.87 -1.14 -8.56
CA VAL A 272 47.94 -0.52 -9.33
C VAL A 272 48.87 -1.64 -9.78
N LYS A 273 48.84 -1.99 -11.08
CA LYS A 273 49.75 -2.98 -11.65
C LYS A 273 51.18 -2.56 -11.30
N PRO A 274 51.98 -3.42 -10.65
CA PRO A 274 53.35 -3.07 -10.30
C PRO A 274 54.13 -2.76 -11.58
N LYS A 275 54.74 -1.57 -11.63
CA LYS A 275 55.66 -1.20 -12.72
C LYS A 275 56.72 -2.28 -12.84
N LYS A 276 56.78 -2.96 -13.99
CA LYS A 276 57.86 -3.89 -14.34
C LYS A 276 59.20 -3.16 -14.11
N LYS A 277 59.99 -3.62 -13.13
CA LYS A 277 61.39 -3.20 -12.98
C LYS A 277 62.13 -3.56 -14.26
N LYS A 278 62.72 -2.56 -14.94
CA LYS A 278 63.68 -2.80 -16.03
C LYS A 278 64.86 -3.61 -15.48
N PRO A 279 65.34 -4.63 -16.21
CA PRO A 279 66.54 -5.35 -15.79
C PRO A 279 67.75 -4.41 -15.84
N ALA A 280 68.54 -4.41 -14.76
CA ALA A 280 69.79 -3.68 -14.68
C ALA A 280 70.77 -4.23 -15.72
N ALA A 281 71.34 -3.34 -16.52
CA ALA A 281 72.37 -3.67 -17.49
C ALA A 281 73.64 -4.17 -16.76
N LYS A 282 74.12 -5.35 -17.15
CA LYS A 282 75.48 -5.80 -16.85
C LYS A 282 76.50 -4.87 -17.49
N LYS A 283 77.38 -4.29 -16.68
CA LYS A 283 78.73 -3.82 -17.00
C LYS A 283 79.53 -4.03 -15.71
N GLY A 284 80.74 -4.56 -15.65
CA GLY A 284 81.70 -5.13 -16.59
C GLY A 284 82.81 -5.68 -15.71
#